data_AF-A0A8J4BJN2-F1
#
_entry.id   AF-A0A8J4BJN2-F1
#
_cell.length_a   1.000
_cell.length_b   1.000
_cell.length_c   1.000
_cell.angle_alpha   90.00
_cell.angle_beta   90.00
_cell.angle_gamma   90.00
#
_symmetry.space_group_name_H-M   'P 1'
#
loop_
_entity.id
_entity.type
_entity.pdbx_description
1 polymer ?
#
loop_
_entity_poly.entity_id
_entity_poly.type
_entity_poly.pdbx_seq_one_letter_code
_entity_poly.pdbx_strand_id
1 'polypeptide(L)'
;MSVQERRAFDVPFMIRIVSIDYYMAPPIPHIDYCFSSLDGTTVDLVPVIRIFGSTPAGQKACLHVHRAFPYFYVPYDDSLPSTPKEATVCLRRMALAIETAVRASAMPGQYQQQQAGHQQHDGGGAGPTIPAAAKQRQVVHALQLVRGRPFYGYHIDEQLYIKVLLYNPQDVSRVANMLAGGAIMGLRLQPHESHLPFLLQFKIDFNLLGMGLLKLDRVIFRGQLPTRARPPAPGWEFLRDTYAAEEDAEAEEPDDATRGQQDDVRYVPDAAAGLWRVATPRGSNASGNAISDSGAAAGTGA
;
A
#
# COMPACT_ATOMS: atom_id res chain seq x y z
N MET A 1 -24.95 -6.75 -1.01
CA MET A 1 -24.32 -5.72 -0.16
C MET A 1 -24.54 -4.38 -0.85
N SER A 2 -25.39 -3.52 -0.29
CA SER A 2 -25.76 -2.24 -0.89
C SER A 2 -24.57 -1.27 -0.79
N VAL A 3 -24.16 -0.74 -1.94
CA VAL A 3 -23.17 0.33 -2.04
C VAL A 3 -23.82 1.58 -1.45
N GLN A 4 -23.50 1.90 -0.19
CA GLN A 4 -23.97 3.14 0.44
C GLN A 4 -23.29 4.35 -0.20
N GLU A 5 -24.08 5.40 -0.28
CA GLU A 5 -23.98 6.61 -1.09
C GLU A 5 -22.63 7.33 -0.99
N ARG A 6 -22.05 7.65 -2.15
CA ARG A 6 -20.84 8.46 -2.29
C ARG A 6 -21.17 9.92 -1.91
N ARG A 7 -20.99 10.31 -0.65
CA ARG A 7 -21.08 11.72 -0.26
C ARG A 7 -19.76 12.44 -0.56
N ALA A 8 -19.80 13.39 -1.48
CA ALA A 8 -18.82 14.48 -1.51
C ALA A 8 -19.19 15.41 -0.35
N PHE A 9 -18.27 15.65 0.56
CA PHE A 9 -18.48 16.59 1.66
C PHE A 9 -17.92 17.95 1.24
N ASP A 10 -18.64 19.04 1.51
CA ASP A 10 -18.12 20.41 1.35
C ASP A 10 -16.98 20.71 2.34
N VAL A 11 -16.86 19.89 3.40
CA VAL A 11 -15.79 19.95 4.41
C VAL A 11 -14.97 18.65 4.36
N PRO A 12 -13.64 18.71 4.23
CA PRO A 12 -12.81 17.51 4.15
C PRO A 12 -12.92 16.70 5.45
N PHE A 13 -12.94 15.38 5.33
CA PHE A 13 -12.89 14.52 6.49
C PHE A 13 -11.48 14.57 7.10
N MET A 14 -11.40 14.76 8.42
CA MET A 14 -10.12 14.91 9.12
C MET A 14 -9.98 13.91 10.25
N ILE A 15 -8.77 13.38 10.40
CA ILE A 15 -8.39 12.50 11.51
C ILE A 15 -6.95 12.80 11.96
N ARG A 16 -6.72 12.91 13.26
CA ARG A 16 -5.39 13.04 13.85
C ARG A 16 -4.69 11.68 13.85
N ILE A 17 -3.46 11.60 13.36
CA ILE A 17 -2.70 10.35 13.28
C ILE A 17 -2.09 10.04 14.66
N VAL A 18 -2.78 9.22 15.47
CA VAL A 18 -2.29 8.82 16.80
C VAL A 18 -1.39 7.59 16.69
N SER A 19 -1.84 6.57 15.97
CA SER A 19 -1.06 5.34 15.76
C SER A 19 -1.29 4.80 14.35
N ILE A 20 -0.27 4.17 13.79
CA ILE A 20 -0.32 3.56 12.46
C ILE A 20 0.27 2.15 12.53
N ASP A 21 -0.42 1.19 11.94
CA ASP A 21 0.09 -0.15 11.73
C ASP A 21 -0.34 -0.69 10.35
N TYR A 22 0.04 -1.92 10.02
CA TYR A 22 -0.48 -2.59 8.84
C TYR A 22 -0.79 -4.05 9.14
N TYR A 23 -1.67 -4.63 8.35
CA TYR A 23 -1.93 -6.07 8.34
C TYR A 23 -2.15 -6.56 6.91
N MET A 24 -2.03 -7.86 6.70
CA MET A 24 -2.35 -8.49 5.42
C MET A 24 -3.81 -8.95 5.43
N ALA A 25 -4.56 -8.65 4.37
CA ALA A 25 -5.97 -9.01 4.24
C ALA A 25 -6.30 -9.50 2.82
N PRO A 26 -7.34 -10.32 2.63
CA PRO A 26 -7.87 -10.61 1.31
C PRO A 26 -8.30 -9.31 0.60
N PRO A 27 -8.02 -9.16 -0.71
CA PRO A 27 -8.37 -7.94 -1.44
C PRO A 27 -9.89 -7.76 -1.52
N ILE A 28 -10.35 -6.55 -1.25
CA ILE A 28 -11.77 -6.20 -1.33
C ILE A 28 -12.11 -5.79 -2.78
N PRO A 29 -13.13 -6.40 -3.42
CA PRO A 29 -13.57 -6.00 -4.76
C PRO A 29 -13.86 -4.50 -4.85
N HIS A 30 -13.49 -3.88 -5.97
CA HIS A 30 -13.61 -2.44 -6.25
C HIS A 30 -12.70 -1.50 -5.44
N ILE A 31 -12.13 -1.96 -4.33
CA ILE A 31 -11.22 -1.19 -3.48
C ILE A 31 -9.76 -1.61 -3.70
N ASP A 32 -9.48 -2.90 -3.88
CA ASP A 32 -8.12 -3.44 -4.05
C ASP A 32 -7.88 -4.01 -5.45
N TYR A 33 -6.63 -4.36 -5.73
CA TYR A 33 -6.27 -5.18 -6.89
C TYR A 33 -6.51 -6.66 -6.56
N CYS A 34 -7.58 -7.23 -7.10
CA CYS A 34 -7.94 -8.64 -6.89
C CYS A 34 -7.19 -9.60 -7.81
N PHE A 35 -6.56 -9.11 -8.89
CA PHE A 35 -5.83 -9.90 -9.87
C PHE A 35 -4.45 -9.30 -10.10
N SER A 36 -3.45 -10.17 -10.26
CA SER A 36 -2.09 -9.79 -10.59
C SER A 36 -2.00 -9.40 -12.06
N SER A 37 -1.33 -8.28 -12.34
CA SER A 37 -1.06 -7.84 -13.71
C SER A 37 0.01 -8.68 -14.42
N LEU A 38 0.78 -9.48 -13.66
CA LEU A 38 1.91 -10.25 -14.18
C LEU A 38 1.48 -11.55 -14.87
N ASP A 39 0.61 -12.31 -14.21
CA ASP A 39 0.19 -13.66 -14.61
C ASP A 39 -1.34 -13.84 -14.65
N GLY A 40 -2.12 -12.80 -14.31
CA GLY A 40 -3.58 -12.85 -14.30
C GLY A 40 -4.18 -13.66 -13.15
N THR A 41 -3.36 -14.15 -12.22
CA THR A 41 -3.83 -14.95 -11.08
C THR A 41 -4.51 -14.08 -10.03
N THR A 42 -5.42 -14.69 -9.26
CA THR A 42 -6.09 -14.01 -8.15
C THR A 42 -5.09 -13.71 -7.03
N VAL A 43 -5.07 -12.47 -6.56
CA VAL A 43 -4.26 -12.04 -5.41
C VAL A 43 -4.91 -12.54 -4.12
N ASP A 44 -4.13 -13.21 -3.27
CA ASP A 44 -4.66 -13.76 -2.02
C ASP A 44 -4.62 -12.76 -0.86
N LEU A 45 -3.57 -11.94 -0.78
CA LEU A 45 -3.35 -11.01 0.32
C LEU A 45 -2.77 -9.69 -0.18
N VAL A 46 -3.31 -8.58 0.31
CA VAL A 46 -2.82 -7.22 0.10
C VAL A 46 -2.51 -6.54 1.44
N PRO A 47 -1.55 -5.62 1.48
CA PRO A 47 -1.25 -4.85 2.68
C PRO A 47 -2.33 -3.77 2.86
N VAL A 48 -2.89 -3.71 4.06
CA VAL A 48 -3.85 -2.67 4.47
C VAL A 48 -3.25 -1.95 5.66
N ILE A 49 -3.04 -0.64 5.51
CA ILE A 49 -2.54 0.22 6.59
C ILE A 49 -3.73 0.62 7.44
N ARG A 50 -3.61 0.56 8.76
CA ARG A 50 -4.61 1.10 9.70
C ARG A 50 -4.05 2.33 10.38
N ILE A 51 -4.84 3.39 10.40
CA ILE A 51 -4.54 4.64 11.08
C ILE A 51 -5.60 4.83 12.15
N PHE A 52 -5.16 4.84 13.40
CA PHE A 52 -5.97 5.11 14.58
C PHE A 52 -5.82 6.57 14.97
N GLY A 53 -6.95 7.19 15.31
CA GLY A 53 -6.97 8.62 15.56
C GLY A 53 -8.28 9.14 16.12
N SER A 54 -8.32 10.44 16.36
CA SER A 54 -9.53 11.19 16.68
C SER A 54 -9.86 12.19 15.56
N THR A 55 -11.14 12.42 15.31
CA THR A 55 -11.57 13.59 14.52
C THR A 55 -11.34 14.87 15.34
N PRO A 56 -11.35 16.07 14.72
CA PRO A 56 -11.30 17.33 15.47
C PRO A 56 -12.44 17.50 16.50
N ALA A 57 -13.53 16.74 16.37
CA ALA A 57 -14.62 16.70 17.34
C ALA A 57 -14.45 15.60 18.41
N GLY A 58 -13.22 15.11 18.63
CA GLY A 58 -12.89 14.10 19.64
C GLY A 58 -13.27 12.65 19.29
N GLN A 59 -13.92 12.40 18.16
CA GLN A 59 -14.45 11.06 17.84
C GLN A 59 -13.32 10.10 17.43
N LYS A 60 -13.14 9.01 18.18
CA LYS A 60 -12.18 7.96 17.84
C LYS A 60 -12.57 7.23 16.56
N ALA A 61 -11.65 7.10 15.62
CA ALA A 61 -11.88 6.43 14.34
C ALA A 61 -10.69 5.54 13.94
N CYS A 62 -10.97 4.52 13.12
CA CYS A 62 -9.94 3.71 12.47
C CYS A 62 -10.10 3.82 10.96
N LEU A 63 -9.06 4.29 10.30
CA LEU A 63 -8.98 4.42 8.85
C LEU A 63 -8.13 3.29 8.27
N HIS A 64 -8.67 2.61 7.27
CA HIS A 64 -7.97 1.65 6.44
C HIS A 64 -7.53 2.30 5.14
N VAL A 65 -6.24 2.29 4.88
CA VAL A 65 -5.67 2.75 3.62
C VAL A 65 -5.32 1.53 2.79
N HIS A 66 -5.94 1.46 1.61
CA HIS A 66 -5.78 0.37 0.65
C HIS A 66 -4.88 0.83 -0.51
N ARG A 67 -4.30 -0.13 -1.26
CA ARG A 67 -3.39 0.11 -2.39
C ARG A 67 -2.10 0.87 -2.07
N ALA A 68 -1.65 0.83 -0.82
CA ALA A 68 -0.31 1.25 -0.45
C ALA A 68 0.60 0.02 -0.47
N PHE A 69 1.54 -0.06 -1.41
CA PHE A 69 2.45 -1.21 -1.55
C PHE A 69 3.88 -0.81 -1.17
N PRO A 70 4.60 -1.63 -0.40
CA PRO A 70 6.02 -1.42 -0.15
C PRO A 70 6.81 -1.48 -1.45
N TYR A 71 7.81 -0.62 -1.58
CA TYR A 71 8.69 -0.61 -2.74
C TYR A 71 10.14 -0.33 -2.39
N PHE A 72 11.02 -0.68 -3.32
CA PHE A 72 12.42 -0.25 -3.34
C PHE A 72 12.86 -0.08 -4.80
N TYR A 73 14.07 0.43 -5.02
CA TYR A 73 14.59 0.69 -6.35
C TYR A 73 15.82 -0.17 -6.66
N VAL A 74 16.02 -0.51 -7.92
CA VAL A 74 17.28 -1.06 -8.43
C VAL A 74 17.69 -0.33 -9.71
N PRO A 75 18.99 -0.14 -9.99
CA PRO A 75 19.44 0.55 -11.20
C PRO A 75 18.99 -0.20 -12.46
N TYR A 76 18.66 0.57 -13.50
CA TYR A 76 18.46 0.06 -14.85
C TYR A 76 19.66 0.51 -15.69
N ASP A 77 20.66 -0.35 -15.79
CA ASP A 77 21.92 -0.06 -16.48
C ASP A 77 21.89 -0.45 -17.96
N ASP A 78 22.99 -0.17 -18.66
CA ASP A 78 23.15 -0.44 -20.10
C ASP A 78 23.21 -1.94 -20.44
N SER A 79 23.28 -2.83 -19.44
CA SER A 79 23.17 -4.28 -19.68
C SER A 79 21.73 -4.72 -19.97
N LEU A 80 20.75 -3.85 -19.68
CA LEU A 80 19.33 -4.10 -19.91
C LEU A 80 18.85 -3.49 -21.24
N PRO A 81 17.76 -4.01 -21.82
CA PRO A 81 17.32 -3.60 -23.16
C PRO A 81 16.91 -2.13 -23.27
N SER A 82 17.51 -1.38 -24.20
CA SER A 82 17.23 0.06 -24.33
C SER A 82 15.87 0.38 -24.97
N THR A 83 15.28 -0.56 -25.73
CA THR A 83 14.00 -0.28 -26.42
C THR A 83 12.79 -0.47 -25.47
N PRO A 84 11.76 0.40 -25.50
CA PRO A 84 10.63 0.32 -24.57
C PRO A 84 9.87 -1.01 -24.60
N LYS A 85 9.75 -1.62 -25.79
CA LYS A 85 9.07 -2.91 -25.96
C LYS A 85 9.87 -4.04 -25.29
N GLU A 86 11.18 -4.10 -25.54
CA GLU A 86 12.04 -5.12 -24.94
C GLU A 86 12.20 -4.91 -23.44
N ALA A 87 12.28 -3.65 -22.97
CA ALA A 87 12.32 -3.30 -21.57
C ALA A 87 11.06 -3.83 -20.85
N THR A 88 9.88 -3.64 -21.41
CA THR A 88 8.62 -4.16 -20.84
C THR A 88 8.64 -5.69 -20.71
N VAL A 89 9.11 -6.40 -21.75
CA VAL A 89 9.24 -7.86 -21.72
C VAL A 89 10.28 -8.30 -20.68
N CYS A 90 11.42 -7.62 -20.61
CA CYS A 90 12.49 -7.87 -19.66
C CYS A 90 12.00 -7.72 -18.21
N LEU A 91 11.32 -6.60 -17.89
CA LEU A 91 10.73 -6.37 -16.58
C LEU A 91 9.73 -7.47 -16.22
N ARG A 92 8.86 -7.88 -17.16
CA ARG A 92 7.92 -8.98 -16.91
C ARG A 92 8.65 -10.29 -16.58
N ARG A 93 9.71 -10.63 -17.32
CA ARG A 93 10.55 -11.81 -17.06
C ARG A 93 11.24 -11.71 -15.70
N MET A 94 11.73 -10.53 -15.33
CA MET A 94 12.35 -10.30 -14.03
C MET A 94 11.37 -10.45 -12.88
N ALA A 95 10.15 -9.93 -13.01
CA ALA A 95 9.08 -10.12 -12.03
C ALA A 95 8.78 -11.61 -11.81
N LEU A 96 8.64 -12.39 -12.89
CA LEU A 96 8.42 -13.83 -12.82
C LEU A 96 9.62 -14.57 -12.21
N ALA A 97 10.85 -14.14 -12.49
CA ALA A 97 12.06 -14.70 -11.89
C ALA A 97 12.14 -14.42 -10.38
N ILE A 98 11.69 -13.25 -9.92
CA ILE A 98 11.58 -12.94 -8.48
C ILE A 98 10.57 -13.87 -7.82
N GLU A 99 9.37 -14.04 -8.42
CA GLU A 99 8.33 -14.94 -7.91
C GLU A 99 8.85 -16.38 -7.75
N THR A 100 9.50 -16.92 -8.78
CA THR A 100 10.02 -18.30 -8.76
C THR A 100 11.16 -18.45 -7.76
N ALA A 101 12.06 -17.48 -7.67
CA ALA A 101 13.20 -17.55 -6.76
C ALA A 101 12.76 -17.45 -5.29
N VAL A 102 11.83 -16.54 -4.98
CA VAL A 102 11.27 -16.42 -3.62
C VAL A 102 10.54 -17.70 -3.22
N ARG A 103 9.80 -18.31 -4.15
CA ARG A 103 9.13 -19.59 -3.94
C ARG A 103 10.12 -20.73 -3.69
N ALA A 104 11.21 -20.79 -4.47
CA ALA A 104 12.27 -21.78 -4.27
C ALA A 104 12.94 -21.61 -2.89
N SER A 105 13.14 -20.37 -2.44
CA SER A 105 13.72 -20.07 -1.12
C SER A 105 12.80 -20.42 0.06
N ALA A 106 11.48 -20.51 -0.16
CA ALA A 106 10.50 -20.76 0.88
C ALA A 106 10.27 -22.26 1.16
N MET A 107 10.79 -23.15 0.31
CA MET A 107 10.73 -24.59 0.52
C MET A 107 11.91 -25.03 1.40
N PRO A 108 11.68 -25.53 2.64
CA PRO A 108 12.75 -26.12 3.43
C PRO A 108 13.32 -27.34 2.71
N GLY A 109 14.65 -27.49 2.72
CA GLY A 109 15.41 -28.41 1.89
C GLY A 109 14.89 -29.85 1.87
N GLN A 110 14.68 -30.39 0.66
CA GLN A 110 14.92 -31.80 0.41
C GLN A 110 16.43 -32.03 0.49
N TYR A 111 16.87 -32.78 1.48
CA TYR A 111 18.20 -33.38 1.48
C TYR A 111 18.39 -34.17 0.18
N GLN A 112 19.48 -33.92 -0.53
CA GLN A 112 20.07 -34.85 -1.49
C GLN A 112 20.37 -36.19 -0.79
N GLN A 113 19.48 -37.17 -0.95
CA GLN A 113 19.66 -38.53 -0.49
C GLN A 113 20.57 -39.27 -1.48
N GLN A 114 21.82 -39.50 -1.06
CA GLN A 114 22.79 -40.32 -1.76
C GLN A 114 22.35 -41.80 -1.67
N GLN A 115 22.39 -42.51 -2.79
CA GLN A 115 21.94 -43.89 -2.95
C GLN A 115 22.81 -44.89 -2.16
N ALA A 116 22.18 -45.87 -1.48
CA ALA A 116 22.44 -47.32 -1.61
C ALA A 116 21.70 -48.14 -0.54
N GLY A 117 20.99 -49.21 -0.95
CA GLY A 117 20.80 -50.41 -0.10
C GLY A 117 19.37 -50.90 0.22
N HIS A 118 18.79 -51.68 -0.70
CA HIS A 118 18.15 -53.01 -0.51
C HIS A 118 16.92 -53.25 0.43
N GLN A 119 15.97 -53.94 -0.20
CA GLN A 119 15.02 -54.96 0.27
C GLN A 119 13.54 -54.60 0.54
N GLN A 120 12.72 -55.49 -0.04
CA GLN A 120 11.30 -55.43 -0.27
C GLN A 120 10.53 -55.73 1.03
N HIS A 121 9.44 -55.00 1.27
CA HIS A 121 8.37 -55.50 2.11
C HIS A 121 7.01 -55.03 1.59
N ASP A 122 6.14 -56.01 1.39
CA ASP A 122 4.75 -55.91 0.98
C ASP A 122 3.89 -55.41 2.14
N GLY A 123 2.92 -54.54 1.86
CA GLY A 123 2.07 -53.93 2.88
C GLY A 123 1.24 -52.77 2.35
N GLY A 124 -0.05 -53.02 2.13
CA GLY A 124 -1.03 -52.02 1.69
C GLY A 124 -1.06 -50.78 2.57
N GLY A 125 -0.88 -49.63 1.93
CA GLY A 125 -1.00 -48.31 2.56
C GLY A 125 -1.62 -47.36 1.55
N ALA A 126 -2.67 -46.67 1.99
CA ALA A 126 -3.35 -45.63 1.24
C ALA A 126 -2.33 -44.74 0.51
N GLY A 127 -2.51 -44.60 -0.80
CA GLY A 127 -1.63 -43.77 -1.62
C GLY A 127 -1.50 -42.37 -1.02
N PRO A 128 -0.34 -41.71 -1.19
CA PRO A 128 -0.14 -40.38 -0.66
C PRO A 128 -1.24 -39.48 -1.25
N THR A 129 -2.09 -38.94 -0.39
CA THR A 129 -2.93 -37.80 -0.74
C THR A 129 -1.97 -36.71 -1.18
N ILE A 130 -1.90 -36.48 -2.50
CA ILE A 130 -1.16 -35.36 -3.08
C ILE A 130 -1.69 -34.14 -2.34
N PRO A 131 -0.87 -33.43 -1.54
CA PRO A 131 -1.36 -32.25 -0.87
C PRO A 131 -1.86 -31.32 -1.97
N ALA A 132 -3.15 -30.99 -1.92
CA ALA A 132 -3.77 -30.05 -2.85
C ALA A 132 -2.83 -28.86 -2.94
N ALA A 133 -2.33 -28.57 -4.15
CA ALA A 133 -1.28 -27.59 -4.37
C ALA A 133 -1.64 -26.31 -3.61
N ALA A 134 -0.94 -26.03 -2.52
CA ALA A 134 -1.23 -24.86 -1.71
C ALA A 134 -1.16 -23.65 -2.63
N LYS A 135 -2.26 -22.90 -2.73
CA LYS A 135 -2.35 -21.74 -3.60
C LYS A 135 -1.20 -20.79 -3.24
N GLN A 136 -0.34 -20.55 -4.21
CA GLN A 136 0.94 -19.89 -3.97
C GLN A 136 0.73 -18.39 -3.89
N ARG A 137 1.19 -17.80 -2.79
CA ARG A 137 1.08 -16.37 -2.55
C ARG A 137 1.94 -15.59 -3.55
N GLN A 138 1.34 -14.59 -4.19
CA GLN A 138 2.05 -13.64 -5.05
C GLN A 138 2.94 -12.72 -4.22
N VAL A 139 4.13 -12.44 -4.74
CA VAL A 139 5.16 -11.64 -4.08
C VAL A 139 5.27 -10.25 -4.69
N VAL A 140 5.31 -10.17 -6.02
CA VAL A 140 5.52 -8.94 -6.79
C VAL A 140 4.18 -8.40 -7.26
N HIS A 141 3.90 -7.13 -6.94
CA HIS A 141 2.74 -6.43 -7.46
C HIS A 141 2.99 -5.90 -8.87
N ALA A 142 4.10 -5.18 -9.04
CA ALA A 142 4.49 -4.60 -10.32
C ALA A 142 5.98 -4.22 -10.32
N LEU A 143 6.57 -4.18 -11.50
CA LEU A 143 7.85 -3.53 -11.76
C LEU A 143 7.60 -2.33 -12.68
N GLN A 144 8.10 -1.16 -12.30
CA GLN A 144 7.90 0.08 -13.04
C GLN A 144 9.25 0.73 -13.36
N LEU A 145 9.41 1.18 -14.60
CA LEU A 145 10.59 1.95 -15.00
C LEU A 145 10.37 3.42 -14.60
N VAL A 146 11.30 3.99 -13.85
CA VAL A 146 11.26 5.37 -13.37
C VAL A 146 12.60 6.06 -13.61
N ARG A 147 12.60 7.38 -13.66
CA ARG A 147 13.82 8.20 -13.69
C ARG A 147 14.10 8.71 -12.28
N GLY A 148 15.37 8.78 -11.92
CA GLY A 148 15.80 9.33 -10.64
C GLY A 148 17.28 9.70 -10.67
N ARG A 149 17.71 10.47 -9.67
CA ARG A 149 19.12 10.81 -9.48
C ARG A 149 19.63 10.11 -8.21
N PRO A 150 20.71 9.32 -8.28
CA PRO A 150 21.29 8.71 -7.11
C PRO A 150 21.73 9.79 -6.11
N PHE A 151 21.37 9.60 -4.83
CA PHE A 151 21.77 10.52 -3.75
C PHE A 151 23.25 10.40 -3.40
N TYR A 152 23.79 9.16 -3.43
CA TYR A 152 25.20 8.92 -3.14
C TYR A 152 26.08 9.16 -4.36
N GLY A 153 27.04 10.08 -4.21
CA GLY A 153 27.92 10.54 -5.29
C GLY A 153 27.40 11.78 -6.00
N TYR A 154 28.24 12.39 -6.84
CA TYR A 154 27.86 13.53 -7.65
C TYR A 154 27.42 13.07 -9.04
N HIS A 155 26.13 13.26 -9.35
CA HIS A 155 25.53 12.87 -10.62
C HIS A 155 24.78 14.07 -11.20
N ILE A 156 25.14 14.46 -12.43
CA ILE A 156 24.46 15.56 -13.13
C ILE A 156 23.18 15.04 -13.79
N ASP A 157 23.26 13.88 -14.42
CA ASP A 157 22.16 13.33 -15.20
C ASP A 157 21.26 12.41 -14.37
N GLU A 158 20.00 12.32 -14.78
CA GLU A 158 19.08 11.31 -14.28
C GLU A 158 19.40 9.95 -14.89
N GLN A 159 19.26 8.91 -14.08
CA GLN A 159 19.43 7.52 -14.48
C GLN A 159 18.08 6.80 -14.41
N LEU A 160 17.98 5.70 -15.14
CA LEU A 160 16.81 4.83 -15.08
C LEU A 160 16.91 3.90 -13.87
N TYR A 161 15.78 3.68 -13.23
CA TYR A 161 15.62 2.77 -12.10
C TYR A 161 14.37 1.91 -12.29
N ILE A 162 14.41 0.71 -11.75
CA ILE A 162 13.27 -0.17 -11.65
C ILE A 162 12.71 -0.02 -10.24
N LYS A 163 11.50 0.52 -10.14
CA LYS A 163 10.71 0.52 -8.91
C LYS A 163 10.05 -0.85 -8.76
N VAL A 164 10.49 -1.60 -7.76
CA VAL A 164 9.99 -2.93 -7.42
C VAL A 164 8.89 -2.78 -6.37
N LEU A 165 7.63 -3.01 -6.75
CA LEU A 165 6.50 -3.00 -5.81
C LEU A 165 6.15 -4.42 -5.39
N LEU A 166 6.05 -4.65 -4.08
CA LEU A 166 5.74 -5.97 -3.51
C LEU A 166 4.38 -5.97 -2.80
N TYR A 167 3.75 -7.14 -2.67
CA TYR A 167 2.53 -7.29 -1.87
C TYR A 167 2.81 -7.30 -0.37
N ASN A 168 3.96 -7.83 0.05
CA ASN A 168 4.28 -8.01 1.46
C ASN A 168 5.47 -7.14 1.90
N PRO A 169 5.32 -6.29 2.92
CA PRO A 169 6.43 -5.53 3.49
C PRO A 169 7.59 -6.40 3.98
N GLN A 170 7.30 -7.61 4.46
CA GLN A 170 8.33 -8.53 4.98
C GLN A 170 9.19 -9.15 3.87
N ASP A 171 8.76 -9.09 2.61
CA ASP A 171 9.51 -9.66 1.49
C ASP A 171 10.53 -8.69 0.89
N VAL A 172 10.49 -7.40 1.28
CA VAL A 172 11.39 -6.35 0.75
C VAL A 172 12.86 -6.71 0.95
N SER A 173 13.29 -6.95 2.19
CA SER A 173 14.70 -7.25 2.49
C SER A 173 15.15 -8.55 1.82
N ARG A 174 14.27 -9.55 1.73
CA ARG A 174 14.56 -10.83 1.09
C ARG A 174 14.80 -10.65 -0.41
N VAL A 175 13.85 -10.03 -1.11
CA VAL A 175 13.95 -9.81 -2.57
C VAL A 175 15.14 -8.90 -2.90
N ALA A 176 15.36 -7.85 -2.11
CA ALA A 176 16.50 -6.95 -2.25
C ALA A 176 17.84 -7.73 -2.19
N ASN A 177 18.02 -8.61 -1.19
CA ASN A 177 19.24 -9.41 -1.06
C ASN A 177 19.43 -10.40 -2.23
N MET A 178 18.33 -10.97 -2.77
CA MET A 178 18.40 -11.87 -3.92
C MET A 178 18.85 -11.15 -5.21
N LEU A 179 18.38 -9.91 -5.42
CA LEU A 179 18.81 -9.05 -6.53
C LEU A 179 20.27 -8.61 -6.35
N ALA A 180 20.68 -8.22 -5.13
CA ALA A 180 22.06 -7.85 -4.83
C ALA A 180 23.03 -9.02 -5.06
N GLY A 181 22.63 -10.24 -4.69
CA GLY A 181 23.43 -11.46 -4.82
C GLY A 181 23.51 -12.01 -6.24
N GLY A 182 22.70 -11.53 -7.19
CA GLY A 182 22.66 -12.04 -8.56
C GLY A 182 21.82 -13.31 -8.74
N ALA A 183 20.97 -13.65 -7.77
CA ALA A 183 20.11 -14.83 -7.86
C ALA A 183 18.98 -14.69 -8.89
N ILE A 184 18.63 -13.45 -9.25
CA ILE A 184 17.58 -13.14 -10.22
C ILE A 184 18.20 -12.86 -11.57
N MET A 185 17.90 -13.71 -12.58
CA MET A 185 18.39 -13.57 -13.96
C MET A 185 19.93 -13.53 -14.13
N GLY A 186 20.70 -13.83 -13.08
CA GLY A 186 22.16 -13.64 -13.07
C GLY A 186 22.61 -12.18 -12.96
N LEU A 187 21.68 -11.25 -12.74
CA LEU A 187 21.95 -9.81 -12.68
C LEU A 187 22.20 -9.38 -11.23
N ARG A 188 23.38 -8.80 -10.97
CA ARG A 188 23.71 -8.22 -9.66
C ARG A 188 23.29 -6.76 -9.63
N LEU A 189 22.12 -6.50 -9.05
CA LEU A 189 21.53 -5.16 -9.00
C LEU A 189 21.50 -4.66 -7.57
N GLN A 190 22.12 -3.50 -7.31
CA GLN A 190 22.16 -2.90 -5.98
C GLN A 190 20.78 -2.33 -5.58
N PRO A 191 20.17 -2.80 -4.47
CA PRO A 191 18.92 -2.24 -3.98
C PRO A 191 19.15 -0.88 -3.33
N HIS A 192 18.30 0.09 -3.67
CA HIS A 192 18.23 1.42 -3.06
C HIS A 192 16.92 1.55 -2.29
N GLU A 193 16.97 2.23 -1.14
CA GLU A 193 15.84 2.48 -0.23
C GLU A 193 15.13 1.23 0.33
N SER A 194 15.67 0.02 0.13
CA SER A 194 15.12 -1.22 0.68
C SER A 194 15.13 -1.28 2.23
N HIS A 195 15.90 -0.41 2.88
CA HIS A 195 16.00 -0.31 4.33
C HIS A 195 14.89 0.57 4.94
N LEU A 196 14.13 1.30 4.14
CA LEU A 196 13.03 2.13 4.64
C LEU A 196 11.84 1.25 5.07
N PRO A 197 11.40 1.31 6.33
CA PRO A 197 10.22 0.57 6.76
C PRO A 197 8.97 1.01 5.99
N PHE A 198 8.10 0.07 5.65
CA PHE A 198 6.89 0.33 4.84
C PHE A 198 6.02 1.48 5.36
N LEU A 199 5.76 1.54 6.67
CA LEU A 199 4.96 2.61 7.26
C LEU A 199 5.67 3.97 7.20
N LEU A 200 7.00 4.00 7.28
CA LEU A 200 7.77 5.22 7.14
C LEU A 200 7.73 5.71 5.69
N GLN A 201 7.90 4.82 4.73
CA GLN A 201 7.77 5.12 3.30
C GLN A 201 6.38 5.71 2.99
N PHE A 202 5.31 5.09 3.50
CA PHE A 202 3.96 5.63 3.35
C PHE A 202 3.81 7.04 3.94
N LYS A 203 4.40 7.31 5.11
CA LYS A 203 4.38 8.65 5.68
C LYS A 203 5.12 9.67 4.82
N ILE A 204 6.28 9.30 4.27
CA ILE A 204 7.08 10.19 3.41
C ILE A 204 6.31 10.51 2.12
N ASP A 205 5.77 9.49 1.44
CA ASP A 205 5.05 9.64 0.16
C ASP A 205 3.88 10.63 0.24
N PHE A 206 3.16 10.63 1.36
CA PHE A 206 1.98 11.48 1.58
C PHE A 206 2.24 12.65 2.53
N ASN A 207 3.50 12.91 2.87
CA ASN A 207 3.90 13.98 3.80
C ASN A 207 3.12 13.95 5.13
N LEU A 208 3.01 12.77 5.73
CA LEU A 208 2.26 12.53 6.96
C LEU A 208 3.15 12.59 8.19
N LEU A 209 2.71 13.38 9.17
CA LEU A 209 3.41 13.56 10.44
C LEU A 209 2.68 12.80 11.56
N GLY A 210 3.44 12.31 12.54
CA GLY A 210 2.83 11.78 13.78
C GLY A 210 2.12 12.91 14.52
N MET A 211 0.95 12.62 15.11
CA MET A 211 0.04 13.62 15.72
C MET A 211 -0.47 14.72 14.77
N GLY A 212 -0.12 14.66 13.49
CA GLY A 212 -0.64 15.57 12.46
C GLY A 212 -2.07 15.23 12.06
N LEU A 213 -2.76 16.21 11.46
CA LEU A 213 -4.09 16.04 10.89
C LEU A 213 -4.01 15.52 9.46
N LEU A 214 -4.54 14.32 9.22
CA LEU A 214 -4.76 13.77 7.89
C LEU A 214 -6.10 14.29 7.34
N LYS A 215 -6.03 14.99 6.21
CA LYS A 215 -7.20 15.52 5.48
C LYS A 215 -7.56 14.60 4.32
N LEU A 216 -8.83 14.25 4.19
CA LEU A 216 -9.34 13.29 3.20
C LEU A 216 -10.59 13.84 2.52
N ASP A 217 -10.52 14.01 1.21
CA ASP A 217 -11.66 14.50 0.42
C ASP A 217 -12.77 13.45 0.27
N ARG A 218 -12.38 12.16 0.29
CA ARG A 218 -13.27 11.04 0.05
C ARG A 218 -12.97 9.90 1.00
N VAL A 219 -14.02 9.42 1.65
CA VAL A 219 -13.97 8.26 2.55
C VAL A 219 -15.16 7.35 2.32
N ILE A 220 -14.94 6.05 2.43
CA ILE A 220 -16.01 5.03 2.38
C ILE A 220 -16.17 4.45 3.77
N PHE A 221 -17.41 4.39 4.26
CA PHE A 221 -17.74 3.80 5.54
C PHE A 221 -18.03 2.30 5.40
N ARG A 222 -17.49 1.47 6.28
CA ARG A 222 -17.78 0.03 6.26
C ARG A 222 -19.21 -0.31 6.71
N GLY A 223 -19.84 0.55 7.50
CA GLY A 223 -21.19 0.36 8.02
C GLY A 223 -21.90 1.69 8.25
N GLN A 224 -23.13 1.62 8.73
CA GLN A 224 -23.93 2.81 9.04
C GLN A 224 -23.23 3.63 10.12
N LEU A 225 -23.21 4.95 9.93
CA LEU A 225 -22.78 5.88 10.96
C LEU A 225 -23.63 5.68 12.23
N PRO A 226 -23.03 5.65 13.42
CA PRO A 226 -23.80 5.52 14.65
C PRO A 226 -24.75 6.70 14.76
N THR A 227 -26.05 6.44 14.86
CA THR A 227 -27.08 7.47 15.01
C THR A 227 -27.04 8.11 16.40
N ARG A 228 -26.42 7.44 17.38
CA ARG A 228 -26.26 7.91 18.75
C ARG A 228 -24.87 7.62 19.26
N ALA A 229 -24.39 8.56 20.06
CA ALA A 229 -23.29 8.41 20.98
C ALA A 229 -23.41 7.11 21.80
N ARG A 230 -22.42 6.21 21.73
CA ARG A 230 -22.33 5.13 22.72
C ARG A 230 -21.99 5.76 24.08
N PRO A 231 -22.82 5.58 25.13
CA PRO A 231 -22.46 6.06 26.46
C PRO A 231 -21.13 5.41 26.89
N PRO A 232 -20.29 6.12 27.67
CA PRO A 232 -19.08 5.53 28.23
C PRO A 232 -19.42 4.22 28.95
N ALA A 233 -18.48 3.28 28.96
CA ALA A 233 -18.68 2.03 29.69
C ALA A 233 -18.99 2.36 31.17
N PRO A 234 -19.89 1.61 31.84
CA PRO A 234 -20.21 1.85 33.24
C PRO A 234 -18.92 1.93 34.07
N GLY A 235 -18.73 3.01 34.82
CA GLY A 235 -17.50 3.27 35.60
C GLY A 235 -16.42 4.14 34.92
N TRP A 236 -16.62 4.54 33.65
CA TRP A 236 -15.73 5.45 32.91
C TRP A 236 -16.33 6.84 32.69
N GLU A 237 -17.39 7.18 33.42
CA GLU A 237 -18.15 8.43 33.28
C GLU A 237 -17.31 9.67 33.64
N PHE A 238 -16.40 9.54 34.60
CA PHE A 238 -15.56 10.64 35.13
C PHE A 238 -14.39 11.06 34.24
N LEU A 239 -14.05 10.30 33.20
CA LEU A 239 -12.95 10.64 32.29
C LEU A 239 -13.35 11.63 31.18
N ARG A 240 -14.64 11.91 31.03
CA ARG A 240 -15.12 12.92 30.07
C ARG A 240 -14.73 14.34 30.51
N ASP A 241 -14.78 14.60 31.80
CA ASP A 241 -14.56 15.92 32.38
C ASP A 241 -13.07 16.31 32.40
N THR A 242 -12.16 15.34 32.36
CA THR A 242 -10.71 15.59 32.37
C THR A 242 -10.14 15.90 30.99
N TYR A 243 -10.58 15.21 29.93
CA TYR A 243 -10.10 15.48 28.56
C TYR A 243 -10.80 16.68 27.90
N ALA A 244 -12.06 16.95 28.23
CA ALA A 244 -12.75 18.16 27.73
C ALA A 244 -12.16 19.43 28.35
N ALA A 245 -11.85 19.40 29.66
CA ALA A 245 -11.23 20.54 30.34
C ALA A 245 -9.80 20.83 29.87
N GLU A 246 -9.04 19.83 29.40
CA GLU A 246 -7.70 20.03 28.86
C GLU A 246 -7.72 20.64 27.45
N GLU A 247 -8.71 20.32 26.60
CA GLU A 247 -8.88 20.97 25.28
C GLU A 247 -9.47 22.40 25.38
N ASP A 248 -10.34 22.66 26.37
CA ASP A 248 -10.90 23.99 26.61
C ASP A 248 -9.90 24.96 27.29
N ALA A 249 -8.87 24.43 27.97
CA ALA A 249 -7.85 25.25 28.65
C ALA A 249 -6.79 25.85 27.71
N GLU A 250 -6.63 25.36 26.48
CA GLU A 250 -5.66 25.89 25.50
C GLU A 250 -6.29 26.90 24.50
N ALA A 251 -7.58 27.22 24.64
CA ALA A 251 -8.34 28.04 23.68
C ALA A 251 -8.61 29.50 24.09
N GLU A 252 -8.09 29.99 25.23
CA GLU A 252 -8.25 31.39 25.61
C GLU A 252 -6.96 32.21 25.47
N GLU A 253 -6.80 32.87 24.33
CA GLU A 253 -6.23 34.23 24.32
C GLU A 253 -7.33 35.21 23.88
N PRO A 254 -7.54 36.33 24.59
CA PRO A 254 -8.61 37.26 24.29
C PRO A 254 -8.12 38.26 23.24
N ASP A 255 -8.85 38.41 22.13
CA ASP A 255 -8.86 39.66 21.41
C ASP A 255 -10.22 39.94 20.74
N ASP A 256 -10.47 41.24 20.65
CA ASP A 256 -11.75 41.94 20.78
C ASP A 256 -12.66 41.90 19.52
N ALA A 257 -13.96 42.05 19.78
CA ALA A 257 -15.05 42.51 18.90
C ALA A 257 -15.19 41.97 17.46
N THR A 258 -16.27 41.21 17.18
CA THR A 258 -17.47 41.72 16.45
C THR A 258 -18.59 40.67 16.50
N ARG A 259 -19.77 41.14 16.91
CA ARG A 259 -21.02 40.38 17.09
C ARG A 259 -21.76 40.22 15.76
N GLY A 260 -22.20 38.99 15.45
CA GLY A 260 -23.44 38.72 14.72
C GLY A 260 -23.33 37.86 13.46
N GLN A 261 -23.62 36.57 13.57
CA GLN A 261 -24.61 35.84 12.76
C GLN A 261 -24.77 34.45 13.40
N GLN A 262 -25.95 34.17 13.96
CA GLN A 262 -26.34 32.83 14.41
C GLN A 262 -26.63 32.00 13.17
N ASP A 263 -25.69 31.13 12.79
CA ASP A 263 -25.97 30.05 11.83
C ASP A 263 -25.78 28.71 12.55
N ASP A 264 -26.84 27.91 12.50
CA ASP A 264 -27.05 26.60 13.12
C ASP A 264 -25.83 25.66 13.01
N VAL A 265 -24.95 25.71 14.00
CA VAL A 265 -23.97 24.65 14.25
C VAL A 265 -24.76 23.48 14.81
N ARG A 266 -25.19 22.56 13.94
CA ARG A 266 -25.73 21.27 14.36
C ARG A 266 -24.66 20.52 15.15
N TYR A 267 -24.75 20.63 16.46
CA TYR A 267 -24.11 19.79 17.44
C TYR A 267 -24.38 18.32 17.10
N VAL A 268 -23.35 17.57 16.70
CA VAL A 268 -23.44 16.11 16.54
C VAL A 268 -22.75 15.50 17.75
N PRO A 269 -23.49 14.90 18.71
CA PRO A 269 -22.94 14.49 19.98
C PRO A 269 -21.85 13.42 19.85
N ASP A 270 -20.85 13.59 20.71
CA ASP A 270 -19.78 12.67 21.07
C ASP A 270 -20.28 11.23 21.35
N ALA A 271 -20.05 10.31 20.42
CA ALA A 271 -19.37 9.02 20.66
C ALA A 271 -19.54 8.07 19.47
N ALA A 272 -18.45 7.76 18.78
CA ALA A 272 -18.41 6.72 17.76
C ALA A 272 -17.10 5.93 17.81
N ALA A 273 -16.78 5.36 18.98
CA ALA A 273 -15.86 4.24 19.02
C ALA A 273 -16.45 3.07 18.20
N GLY A 274 -15.95 2.87 16.98
CA GLY A 274 -16.29 1.69 16.18
C GLY A 274 -16.39 1.84 14.66
N LEU A 275 -16.04 3.00 14.07
CA LEU A 275 -16.18 3.18 12.62
C LEU A 275 -14.88 3.02 11.85
N TRP A 276 -14.85 1.95 11.06
CA TRP A 276 -13.81 1.57 10.12
C TRP A 276 -14.06 2.25 8.76
N ARG A 277 -13.04 2.94 8.23
CA ARG A 277 -13.15 3.73 6.98
C ARG A 277 -12.17 3.25 5.93
N VAL A 278 -12.41 3.48 4.64
CA VAL A 278 -11.46 3.18 3.55
C VAL A 278 -11.07 4.47 2.84
N ALA A 279 -9.77 4.73 2.70
CA ALA A 279 -9.22 5.74 1.80
C ALA A 279 -8.35 5.06 0.73
N THR A 280 -8.57 5.43 -0.53
CA THR A 280 -7.65 5.09 -1.64
C THR A 280 -6.81 6.32 -1.94
N PRO A 281 -5.47 6.26 -1.82
CA PRO A 281 -4.62 7.35 -2.24
C PRO A 281 -4.72 7.54 -3.76
N ARG A 282 -4.86 8.78 -4.23
CA ARG A 282 -4.65 9.11 -5.63
C ARG A 282 -3.14 9.26 -5.86
N GLY A 283 -2.56 8.39 -6.69
CA GLY A 283 -1.30 8.68 -7.34
C GLY A 283 -1.51 9.86 -8.30
N SER A 284 -0.60 10.82 -8.28
CA SER A 284 -0.49 11.84 -9.32
C SER A 284 -0.24 11.15 -10.66
N ASN A 285 -1.24 11.16 -11.54
CA ASN A 285 -1.03 10.87 -12.95
C ASN A 285 -0.14 11.98 -13.51
N ALA A 286 1.15 11.71 -13.66
CA ALA A 286 1.97 12.45 -14.61
C ALA A 286 1.38 12.19 -16.00
N SER A 287 0.87 13.26 -16.58
CA SER A 287 0.34 13.35 -17.94
C SER A 287 1.27 12.66 -18.95
N GLY A 288 0.76 11.62 -19.59
CA GLY A 288 1.35 11.11 -20.82
C GLY A 288 1.16 12.14 -21.94
N ASN A 289 2.27 12.67 -22.45
CA ASN A 289 2.27 13.27 -23.78
C ASN A 289 2.11 12.14 -24.80
N ALA A 290 0.86 11.95 -25.22
CA ALA A 290 0.56 11.22 -26.44
C ALA A 290 1.08 12.06 -27.61
N ILE A 291 2.16 11.59 -28.24
CA ILE A 291 2.56 12.02 -29.57
C ILE A 291 1.42 11.59 -30.50
N SER A 292 0.64 12.56 -30.95
CA SER A 292 -0.37 12.36 -32.00
C SER A 292 0.36 12.28 -33.33
N ASP A 293 0.37 11.08 -33.88
CA ASP A 293 0.76 10.78 -35.24
C ASP A 293 -0.42 11.16 -36.14
N SER A 294 -0.37 12.33 -36.77
CA SER A 294 -1.34 12.73 -37.80
C SER A 294 -0.78 12.42 -39.18
N GLY A 295 -1.28 11.35 -39.77
CA GLY A 295 -1.02 10.99 -41.15
C GLY A 295 -1.61 11.97 -42.17
N ALA A 296 -0.79 12.26 -43.18
CA ALA A 296 -1.08 12.54 -44.58
C ALA A 296 -2.47 13.09 -45.00
N ALA A 297 -2.46 14.28 -45.61
CA ALA A 297 -3.35 14.61 -46.73
C ALA A 297 -2.60 15.52 -47.74
N ALA A 298 -2.73 15.15 -49.01
CA ALA A 298 -2.15 15.81 -50.18
C ALA A 298 -2.77 17.19 -50.48
N GLY A 299 -2.05 18.03 -51.22
CA GLY A 299 -2.61 19.25 -51.81
C GLY A 299 -1.58 20.22 -52.40
N THR A 300 -1.26 20.03 -53.68
CA THR A 300 -0.94 21.02 -54.73
C THR A 300 -0.83 22.51 -54.38
N GLY A 301 0.21 23.18 -54.91
CA GLY A 301 0.07 24.59 -55.35
C GLY A 301 1.35 25.45 -55.30
N ALA A 302 1.80 25.83 -56.50
CA ALA A 302 2.84 26.83 -56.88
C ALA A 302 4.31 26.41 -56.74
#